data_AF-A0A0R0M957-F1
#
_entry.id   AF-A0A0R0M957-F1
#
_cell.length_a   1.000
_cell.length_b   1.000
_cell.length_c   1.000
_cell.angle_alpha   90.00
_cell.angle_beta   90.00
_cell.angle_gamma   90.00
#
_symmetry.space_group_name_H-M   'P 1'
#
loop_
_entity.id
_entity.type
_entity.pdbx_description
1 polymer ?
#
loop_
_entity_poly.entity_id
_entity_poly.type
_entity_poly.pdbx_seq_one_letter_code
_entity_poly.pdbx_strand_id
1 'polypeptide(L)'
;LKETLSLTKKSQFLTTEITYLGFKIANGSYKPDPSRLKNFKEWRKPTTRTQLQKILGTINWYRNYISDLGTKLAPLYKKLEGNK
;
A
#
# COMPACT_ATOMS: atom_id res chain seq x y z
N LEU A 1 26.65 -1.96 20.78
CA LEU A 1 26.61 -0.89 19.74
C LEU A 1 25.27 -0.90 18.98
N LYS A 2 24.15 -0.67 19.66
CA LYS A 2 22.83 -0.46 19.04
C LYS A 2 22.13 0.69 19.76
N GLU A 3 22.78 1.84 19.80
CA GLU A 3 22.15 3.08 20.20
C GLU A 3 21.62 3.74 18.92
N THR A 4 20.48 3.25 18.41
CA THR A 4 19.67 4.09 17.55
C THR A 4 19.17 5.23 18.43
N LEU A 5 19.78 6.40 18.26
CA LEU A 5 19.46 7.67 18.92
C LEU A 5 18.01 8.06 18.60
N SER A 6 17.04 7.42 19.26
CA SER A 6 15.62 7.74 19.21
C SER A 6 15.35 8.98 20.07
N LEU A 7 15.87 10.13 19.66
CA LEU A 7 15.67 11.41 20.35
C LEU A 7 14.26 11.99 20.14
N THR A 8 13.38 11.28 19.43
CA THR A 8 11.96 11.58 19.34
C THR A 8 11.25 10.29 18.92
N LYS A 9 10.12 9.91 19.55
CA LYS A 9 9.37 8.66 19.22
C LYS A 9 9.00 8.51 17.72
N LYS A 10 9.17 9.56 16.91
CA LYS A 10 8.85 9.62 15.48
C LYS A 10 10.08 9.59 14.57
N SER A 11 11.29 9.72 15.11
CA SER A 11 12.51 9.93 14.33
C SER A 11 13.43 8.71 14.43
N GLN A 12 13.92 8.25 13.28
CA GLN A 12 14.88 7.15 13.18
C GLN A 12 16.16 7.71 12.57
N PHE A 13 17.28 7.58 13.29
CA PHE A 13 18.58 8.11 12.89
C PHE A 13 19.61 6.98 12.77
N LEU A 14 20.54 7.12 11.81
CA LEU A 14 21.61 6.16 11.52
C LEU A 14 21.10 4.72 11.33
N THR A 15 19.94 4.53 10.69
CA THR A 15 19.42 3.21 10.36
C THR A 15 19.71 2.87 8.90
N THR A 16 19.99 1.60 8.63
CA THR A 16 20.15 1.07 7.25
C THR A 16 18.80 0.86 6.56
N GLU A 17 17.72 0.94 7.34
CA GLU A 17 16.36 0.70 6.91
C GLU A 17 15.41 1.68 7.62
N ILE A 18 14.51 2.28 6.84
CA ILE A 18 13.47 3.19 7.35
C ILE A 18 12.12 2.82 6.77
N THR A 19 11.05 3.04 7.56
CA THR A 19 9.68 2.97 7.06
C THR A 19 9.19 4.39 6.77
N TYR A 20 8.85 4.66 5.52
CA TYR A 20 8.37 5.97 5.07
C TYR A 20 7.16 5.80 4.13
N LEU A 21 6.06 6.51 4.43
CA LEU A 21 4.82 6.49 3.63
C LEU A 21 4.25 5.09 3.32
N GLY A 22 4.46 4.12 4.21
CA GLY A 22 4.01 2.74 4.00
C GLY A 22 4.90 1.93 3.06
N PHE A 23 6.11 2.40 2.80
CA PHE A 23 7.19 1.66 2.16
C PHE A 23 8.36 1.50 3.12
N LYS A 24 9.03 0.36 3.04
CA LYS A 24 10.28 0.05 3.70
C LYS A 24 11.41 0.34 2.72
N ILE A 25 12.28 1.28 3.05
CA ILE A 25 13.39 1.72 2.21
C ILE A 25 14.67 1.17 2.83
N ALA A 26 15.40 0.35 2.08
CA ALA A 26 16.66 -0.24 2.50
C ALA A 26 17.54 -0.51 1.26
N ASN A 27 18.84 -0.21 1.37
CA ASN A 27 19.86 -0.55 0.36
C ASN A 27 19.47 -0.17 -1.08
N GLY A 28 18.94 1.04 -1.28
CA GLY A 28 18.51 1.53 -2.60
C GLY A 28 17.22 0.89 -3.15
N SER A 29 16.62 -0.06 -2.42
CA SER A 29 15.31 -0.63 -2.72
C SER A 29 14.25 0.00 -1.82
N TYR A 30 13.06 0.20 -2.37
CA TYR A 30 11.85 0.48 -1.60
C TYR A 30 10.90 -0.69 -1.84
N LYS A 31 10.19 -1.13 -0.79
CA LYS A 31 9.23 -2.23 -0.84
C LYS A 31 7.99 -1.86 -0.03
N PRO A 32 6.79 -2.36 -0.37
CA PRO A 32 5.60 -2.13 0.43
C PRO A 32 5.80 -2.64 1.86
N ASP A 33 5.39 -1.85 2.84
CA ASP A 33 5.41 -2.29 4.24
C ASP A 33 4.36 -3.41 4.44
N PRO A 34 4.77 -4.62 4.85
CA PRO A 34 3.85 -5.74 5.06
C PRO A 34 2.79 -5.42 6.13
N SER A 35 3.05 -4.49 7.05
CA SER A 35 2.09 -4.05 8.06
C SER A 35 0.88 -3.36 7.41
N ARG A 36 1.10 -2.60 6.33
CA ARG A 36 0.01 -2.00 5.55
C ARG A 36 -0.71 -3.01 4.67
N LEU A 37 0.00 -4.04 4.20
CA LEU A 37 -0.57 -5.14 3.42
C LEU A 37 -1.50 -6.06 4.24
N LYS A 38 -1.27 -6.21 5.56
CA LYS A 38 -2.17 -6.98 6.43
C LYS A 38 -3.61 -6.48 6.37
N ASN A 39 -3.79 -5.16 6.34
CA ASN A 39 -5.12 -4.55 6.23
C ASN A 39 -5.87 -4.97 4.95
N PHE A 40 -5.17 -5.30 3.86
CA PHE A 40 -5.80 -5.77 2.62
C PHE A 40 -6.39 -7.17 2.77
N LYS A 41 -5.79 -8.05 3.59
CA LYS A 41 -6.31 -9.40 3.83
C LYS A 41 -7.63 -9.39 4.61
N GLU A 42 -7.84 -8.35 5.42
CA GLU A 42 -9.03 -8.19 6.26
C GLU A 42 -10.16 -7.43 5.57
N TRP A 43 -9.99 -7.03 4.30
CA TRP A 43 -11.02 -6.30 3.58
C TRP A 43 -12.26 -7.16 3.32
N ARG A 44 -13.39 -6.65 3.80
CA ARG A 44 -14.71 -7.18 3.43
C ARG A 44 -15.01 -6.84 1.97
N LYS A 45 -15.77 -7.72 1.31
CA LYS A 45 -16.26 -7.50 -0.05
C LYS A 45 -17.02 -6.17 -0.13
N PRO A 46 -16.64 -5.23 -1.02
CA PRO A 46 -17.33 -3.95 -1.12
C PRO A 46 -18.78 -4.16 -1.56
N THR A 47 -19.71 -3.55 -0.83
CA THR A 47 -21.15 -3.57 -1.16
C THR A 47 -21.56 -2.32 -1.93
N THR A 48 -20.82 -1.22 -1.78
CA THR A 48 -21.11 0.06 -2.44
C THR A 48 -20.05 0.47 -3.45
N ARG A 49 -20.45 1.30 -4.42
CA ARG A 49 -19.55 1.88 -5.44
C ARG A 49 -18.38 2.64 -4.80
N THR A 50 -18.66 3.44 -3.78
CA THR A 50 -17.65 4.25 -3.07
C THR A 50 -16.61 3.38 -2.35
N GLN A 51 -17.03 2.26 -1.75
CA GLN A 51 -16.10 1.30 -1.15
C GLN A 51 -15.22 0.65 -2.21
N LEU A 52 -15.79 0.26 -3.36
CA LEU A 52 -15.03 -0.31 -4.46
C LEU A 52 -13.99 0.69 -5.00
N GLN A 53 -14.35 1.96 -5.18
CA GLN A 53 -13.41 3.02 -5.59
C GLN A 53 -12.27 3.23 -4.59
N LYS A 54 -12.56 3.22 -3.28
CA LYS A 54 -11.53 3.32 -2.22
C LYS A 54 -10.55 2.15 -2.29
N ILE A 55 -11.06 0.94 -2.45
CA ILE A 55 -10.25 -0.27 -2.60
C ILE A 55 -9.36 -0.17 -3.84
N LEU A 56 -9.94 0.17 -4.99
CA LEU A 56 -9.21 0.30 -6.25
C LEU A 56 -8.11 1.38 -6.18
N GLY A 57 -8.40 2.54 -5.59
CA GLY A 57 -7.41 3.59 -5.39
C GLY A 57 -6.24 3.13 -4.50
N THR A 58 -6.55 2.37 -3.45
CA THR A 58 -5.52 1.83 -2.55
C THR A 58 -4.67 0.76 -3.23
N ILE A 59 -5.26 -0.11 -4.06
CA ILE A 59 -4.50 -1.10 -4.85
C ILE A 59 -3.61 -0.38 -5.87
N ASN A 60 -4.11 0.67 -6.50
CA ASN A 60 -3.36 1.46 -7.48
C ASN A 60 -2.14 2.15 -6.86
N TRP A 61 -2.16 2.50 -5.57
CA TRP A 61 -0.98 3.00 -4.84
C TRP A 61 0.22 2.04 -4.90
N TYR A 62 -0.04 0.73 -4.99
CA TYR A 62 0.99 -0.32 -5.06
C TYR A 62 1.21 -0.88 -6.47
N ARG A 63 0.73 -0.19 -7.53
CA ARG A 63 0.78 -0.67 -8.93
C ARG A 63 2.15 -1.13 -9.41
N ASN A 64 3.23 -0.50 -8.95
CA ASN A 64 4.60 -0.82 -9.39
C ASN A 64 5.06 -2.22 -8.92
N TYR A 65 4.37 -2.82 -7.95
CA TYR A 65 4.71 -4.13 -7.38
C TYR A 65 3.77 -5.25 -7.82
N ILE A 66 2.72 -4.93 -8.57
CA ILE A 66 1.70 -5.89 -9.01
C ILE A 66 1.76 -5.98 -10.53
N SER A 67 2.25 -7.10 -11.05
CA SER A 67 2.21 -7.36 -12.48
C SER A 67 0.76 -7.49 -12.97
N ASP A 68 0.51 -6.99 -14.17
CA ASP A 68 -0.77 -7.09 -14.87
C ASP A 68 -1.96 -6.51 -14.08
N LEU A 69 -1.69 -5.49 -13.26
CA LEU A 69 -2.73 -4.90 -12.41
C LEU A 69 -3.90 -4.37 -13.25
N GLY A 70 -3.62 -3.76 -14.41
CA GLY A 70 -4.65 -3.26 -15.32
C GLY A 70 -5.64 -4.35 -15.73
N THR A 71 -5.13 -5.51 -16.18
CA THR A 71 -5.94 -6.65 -16.58
C THR A 71 -6.73 -7.23 -15.41
N LYS A 72 -6.13 -7.31 -14.21
CA LYS A 72 -6.78 -7.81 -12.99
C LYS A 72 -7.89 -6.87 -12.49
N LEU A 73 -7.71 -5.56 -12.63
CA LEU A 73 -8.69 -4.56 -12.17
C LEU A 73 -9.75 -4.21 -13.22
N ALA A 74 -9.52 -4.50 -14.50
CA ALA A 74 -10.47 -4.25 -15.60
C ALA A 74 -11.93 -4.68 -15.29
N PRO A 75 -12.22 -5.91 -14.80
CA PRO A 75 -13.59 -6.29 -14.46
C PRO A 75 -14.20 -5.47 -13.32
N LEU A 76 -13.37 -4.99 -12.38
CA LEU A 76 -13.82 -4.15 -11.27
C LEU A 76 -14.10 -2.72 -11.72
N TYR A 77 -13.29 -2.18 -12.65
CA TYR A 77 -13.54 -0.88 -13.26
C TYR A 77 -14.81 -0.90 -14.12
N LYS A 78 -15.06 -1.96 -14.89
CA LYS A 78 -16.32 -2.13 -15.65
C LYS A 78 -17.55 -2.10 -14.75
N LYS A 79 -17.45 -2.66 -13.53
CA LYS A 79 -18.52 -2.61 -12.52
C LYS A 79 -18.79 -1.19 -12.01
N LEU A 80 -17.87 -0.25 -12.18
CA LEU A 80 -18.06 1.18 -11.91
C LEU A 80 -18.64 1.95 -13.11
N GLU A 81 -18.65 1.41 -14.32
CA GLU A 81 -19.09 2.17 -15.51
C GLU A 81 -20.61 2.09 -15.75
N GLY A 82 -21.31 1.13 -15.13
CA GLY A 82 -22.74 0.85 -15.34
C GLY A 82 -23.72 1.85 -14.70
N ASN A 83 -23.48 3.16 -14.79
CA ASN A 83 -24.44 4.19 -14.37
C ASN A 83 -24.49 5.33 -15.42
N LYS A 84 -24.63 4.94 -16.68
CA LYS A 84 -25.02 5.81 -17.79
C LYS A 84 -26.42 5.41 -18.24
#